data_AF-A0A0J8S552-F1
#
_entry.id   AF-A0A0J8S552-F1
#
_cell.length_a   1.000
_cell.length_b   1.000
_cell.length_c   1.000
_cell.angle_alpha   90.00
_cell.angle_beta   90.00
_cell.angle_gamma   90.00
#
_symmetry.space_group_name_H-M   'P 1'
#
loop_
_entity.id
_entity.type
_entity.pdbx_description
1 polymer ?
#
loop_
_entity_poly.entity_id
_entity_poly.type
_entity_poly.pdbx_seq_one_letter_code
_entity_poly.pdbx_strand_id
1 'polypeptide(L)'
;MTSALEAIRYKRGHLLIIDQLLLPHVTRFIPIRSAEDGWHSIKEMHVRGAPAIAIVAMLSLAVEMSGLVSQQKISKNAEDTRVYIEEKLDYLATSRPTAVNLSDSVRKMKSVLEQKTRTLTCSGEEIAMSFIAYAENMLVHDVADNRSIGEHGANWIVANTPSGVEDSKLCILTHCNTGSLATAGYGTALGIIRHLHEKSQLCHAYCTETRPYNQGGTLDCLRVG
;
A
#
# COMPACT_ATOMS: atom_id res chain seq x y z
N MET A 1 -17.33 -12.48 -11.19
CA MET A 1 -16.12 -11.69 -10.88
C MET A 1 -16.40 -10.86 -9.65
N THR A 2 -16.10 -11.38 -8.46
CA THR A 2 -16.15 -10.60 -7.22
C THR A 2 -15.02 -9.57 -7.30
N SER A 3 -15.37 -8.30 -7.50
CA SER A 3 -14.42 -7.18 -7.41
C SER A 3 -13.62 -7.33 -6.13
N ALA A 4 -12.31 -7.51 -6.23
CA ALA A 4 -11.44 -7.61 -5.06
C ALA A 4 -11.66 -6.35 -4.20
N LEU A 5 -11.94 -6.53 -2.90
CA LEU A 5 -12.15 -5.41 -1.99
C LEU A 5 -10.87 -4.56 -1.93
N GLU A 6 -11.01 -3.29 -2.32
CA GLU A 6 -9.98 -2.25 -2.31
C GLU A 6 -9.79 -1.71 -0.90
N ALA A 7 -8.58 -1.85 -0.35
CA ALA A 7 -8.26 -1.33 0.98
C ALA A 7 -8.01 0.19 0.98
N ILE A 8 -7.57 0.72 -0.15
CA ILE A 8 -7.18 2.11 -0.35
C ILE A 8 -7.97 2.62 -1.55
N ARG A 9 -8.79 3.64 -1.35
CA ARG A 9 -9.53 4.33 -2.42
C ARG A 9 -9.04 5.77 -2.47
N TYR A 10 -8.36 6.09 -3.56
CA TYR A 10 -7.77 7.40 -3.76
C TYR A 10 -8.32 8.07 -5.02
N LYS A 11 -8.64 9.35 -4.88
CA LYS A 11 -8.73 10.32 -5.95
C LYS A 11 -8.02 11.59 -5.47
N ARG A 12 -7.56 12.44 -6.37
CA ARG A 12 -6.86 13.67 -5.97
C ARG A 12 -7.69 14.48 -4.95
N GLY A 13 -7.05 14.81 -3.83
CA GLY A 13 -7.67 15.50 -2.69
C GLY A 13 -8.63 14.65 -1.83
N HIS A 14 -8.79 13.36 -2.11
CA HIS A 14 -9.72 12.48 -1.41
C HIS A 14 -9.13 11.07 -1.21
N LEU A 15 -8.86 10.72 0.04
CA LEU A 15 -8.41 9.39 0.42
C LEU A 15 -9.40 8.74 1.38
N LEU A 16 -9.82 7.51 1.07
CA LEU A 16 -10.56 6.64 1.96
C LEU A 16 -9.77 5.34 2.18
N ILE A 17 -9.68 4.89 3.42
CA ILE A 17 -9.09 3.60 3.77
C ILE A 17 -10.15 2.69 4.38
N ILE A 18 -10.02 1.38 4.21
CA ILE A 18 -10.87 0.44 4.94
C ILE A 18 -10.43 0.33 6.40
N ASP A 19 -11.40 0.29 7.31
CA ASP A 19 -11.14 0.02 8.72
C ASP A 19 -10.91 -1.48 8.96
N GLN A 20 -9.64 -1.90 8.97
CA GLN A 20 -9.30 -3.31 9.15
C GLN A 20 -9.62 -3.85 10.55
N LEU A 21 -9.90 -3.01 11.54
CA LEU A 21 -10.27 -3.46 12.89
C LEU A 21 -11.68 -4.05 12.94
N LEU A 22 -12.55 -3.61 12.02
CA LEU A 22 -13.94 -4.06 11.97
C LEU A 22 -14.17 -5.26 11.05
N LEU A 23 -13.15 -5.60 10.26
CA LEU A 23 -13.19 -6.79 9.42
C LEU A 23 -13.15 -8.06 10.29
N PRO A 24 -13.89 -9.10 9.91
CA PRO A 24 -14.67 -9.22 8.68
C PRO A 24 -16.14 -8.79 8.80
N HIS A 25 -16.60 -8.46 10.00
CA HIS A 25 -18.02 -8.27 10.30
C HIS A 25 -18.59 -6.98 9.69
N VAL A 26 -17.80 -5.92 9.61
CA VAL A 26 -18.24 -4.62 9.07
C VAL A 26 -17.22 -4.08 8.10
N THR A 27 -17.68 -3.75 6.88
CA THR A 27 -16.89 -3.01 5.89
C THR A 27 -17.20 -1.53 6.02
N ARG A 28 -16.30 -0.77 6.65
CA ARG A 28 -16.40 0.69 6.82
C ARG A 28 -15.17 1.37 6.24
N PHE A 29 -15.38 2.52 5.60
CA PHE A 29 -14.30 3.36 5.10
C PHE A 29 -14.10 4.59 6.00
N ILE A 30 -12.85 4.91 6.30
CA ILE A 30 -12.43 6.09 7.08
C ILE A 30 -11.87 7.13 6.10
N PRO A 31 -12.38 8.37 6.11
CA PRO A 31 -11.79 9.45 5.34
C PRO A 31 -10.48 9.93 5.96
N ILE A 32 -9.46 10.12 5.14
CA ILE A 32 -8.15 10.66 5.52
C ILE A 32 -7.97 12.01 4.85
N ARG A 33 -7.88 13.07 5.66
CA ARG A 33 -7.86 14.46 5.19
C ARG A 33 -6.52 15.15 5.42
N SER A 34 -5.65 14.58 6.24
CA SER A 34 -4.31 15.13 6.51
C SER A 34 -3.28 14.04 6.82
N ALA A 35 -2.01 14.45 6.92
CA ALA A 35 -0.92 13.61 7.40
C ALA A 35 -1.19 13.10 8.83
N GLU A 36 -1.80 13.90 9.69
CA GLU A 36 -2.21 13.48 11.04
C GLU A 36 -3.25 12.34 11.01
N ASP A 37 -4.30 12.46 10.19
CA ASP A 37 -5.28 11.38 10.02
C ASP A 37 -4.61 10.09 9.54
N GLY A 38 -3.65 10.22 8.60
CA GLY A 38 -2.86 9.10 8.10
C GLY A 38 -1.99 8.48 9.19
N TRP A 39 -1.31 9.30 9.98
CA TRP A 39 -0.48 8.87 11.10
C TRP A 39 -1.30 8.07 12.12
N HIS A 40 -2.45 8.60 12.55
CA HIS A 40 -3.36 7.94 13.49
C HIS A 40 -3.85 6.61 12.95
N SER A 41 -4.31 6.60 11.70
CA SER A 41 -4.82 5.41 11.03
C SER A 41 -3.77 4.29 10.93
N ILE A 42 -2.52 4.64 10.70
CA ILE A 42 -1.40 3.68 10.69
C ILE A 42 -1.08 3.22 12.11
N LYS A 43 -0.97 4.15 13.07
CA LYS A 43 -0.62 3.86 14.48
C LYS A 43 -1.63 2.92 15.13
N GLU A 44 -2.91 3.18 14.93
CA GLU A 44 -4.04 2.44 15.51
C GLU A 44 -4.38 1.16 14.73
N MET A 45 -3.59 0.85 13.70
CA MET A 45 -3.72 -0.37 12.91
C MET A 45 -5.04 -0.50 12.14
N HIS A 46 -5.68 0.62 11.80
CA HIS A 46 -6.73 0.67 10.78
C HIS A 46 -6.17 0.25 9.41
N VAL A 47 -4.91 0.60 9.15
CA VAL A 47 -4.15 0.13 7.97
C VAL A 47 -3.05 -0.84 8.42
N ARG A 48 -2.98 -1.98 7.76
CA ARG A 48 -1.97 -3.02 8.01
C ARG A 48 -1.37 -3.48 6.69
N GLY A 49 -0.17 -4.08 6.78
CA GLY A 49 0.63 -4.47 5.62
C GLY A 49 1.66 -3.39 5.27
N ALA A 50 2.92 -3.79 5.14
CA ALA A 50 4.02 -2.85 4.98
C ALA A 50 3.87 -1.96 3.71
N PRO A 51 3.48 -2.51 2.54
CA PRO A 51 3.21 -1.68 1.36
C PRO A 51 2.02 -0.72 1.56
N ALA A 52 0.89 -1.22 2.08
CA ALA A 52 -0.29 -0.37 2.32
C ALA A 52 0.00 0.79 3.30
N ILE A 53 0.79 0.55 4.35
CA ILE A 53 1.19 1.59 5.31
C ILE A 53 2.00 2.69 4.62
N ALA A 54 2.98 2.34 3.79
CA ALA A 54 3.79 3.32 3.07
C ALA A 54 2.95 4.16 2.11
N ILE A 55 2.02 3.52 1.39
CA ILE A 55 1.15 4.19 0.42
C ILE A 55 0.16 5.12 1.11
N VAL A 56 -0.48 4.68 2.20
CA VAL A 56 -1.41 5.53 2.96
C VAL A 56 -0.69 6.74 3.55
N ALA A 57 0.54 6.59 4.05
CA ALA A 57 1.32 7.72 4.55
C ALA A 57 1.61 8.75 3.45
N MET A 58 2.03 8.31 2.27
CA MET A 58 2.34 9.22 1.16
C MET A 58 1.07 9.89 0.61
N LEU A 59 -0.01 9.13 0.46
CA LEU A 59 -1.27 9.66 -0.04
C LEU A 59 -1.97 10.58 0.96
N SER A 60 -1.83 10.37 2.28
CA SER A 60 -2.42 11.25 3.29
C SER A 60 -1.80 12.65 3.24
N LEU A 61 -0.47 12.72 3.13
CA LEU A 61 0.22 13.99 2.88
C LEU A 61 -0.13 14.56 1.50
N ALA A 62 -0.33 13.72 0.47
CA ALA A 62 -0.73 14.21 -0.85
C ALA A 62 -2.11 14.88 -0.83
N VAL A 63 -3.05 14.36 -0.02
CA VAL A 63 -4.35 15.00 0.21
C VAL A 63 -4.18 16.36 0.89
N GLU A 64 -3.36 16.44 1.93
CA GLU A 64 -3.05 17.70 2.63
C GLU A 64 -2.44 18.74 1.68
N MET A 65 -1.41 18.34 0.92
CA MET A 65 -0.76 19.19 -0.07
C MET A 65 -1.74 19.65 -1.16
N SER A 66 -2.59 18.76 -1.66
CA SER A 66 -3.63 19.11 -2.64
C SER A 66 -4.61 20.15 -2.09
N GLY A 67 -4.96 20.06 -0.80
CA GLY A 67 -5.80 21.04 -0.11
C GLY A 67 -5.10 22.40 0.01
N LEU A 68 -3.82 22.41 0.39
CA LEU A 68 -3.02 23.63 0.51
C LEU A 68 -2.82 24.33 -0.85
N VAL A 69 -2.56 23.57 -1.92
CA VAL A 69 -2.48 24.09 -3.30
C VAL A 69 -3.80 24.75 -3.69
N SER A 70 -4.92 24.04 -3.50
CA SER A 70 -6.25 24.56 -3.87
C SER A 70 -6.64 25.83 -3.11
N GLN A 71 -6.15 25.99 -1.88
CA GLN A 71 -6.38 27.16 -1.03
C GLN A 71 -5.34 28.27 -1.23
N GLN A 72 -4.38 28.11 -2.14
CA GLN A 72 -3.25 29.03 -2.35
C GLN A 72 -2.44 29.28 -1.06
N LYS A 73 -2.28 28.24 -0.23
CA LYS A 73 -1.56 28.29 1.06
C LYS A 73 -0.15 27.68 0.99
N ILE A 74 0.30 27.29 -0.19
CA ILE A 74 1.67 26.82 -0.42
C ILE A 74 2.64 28.01 -0.44
N SER A 75 3.82 27.86 0.16
CA SER A 75 4.87 28.88 0.06
C SER A 75 5.27 29.06 -1.40
N LYS A 76 5.54 30.30 -1.82
CA LYS A 76 6.09 30.55 -3.16
C LYS A 76 7.52 30.01 -3.31
N ASN A 77 8.23 29.88 -2.18
CA ASN A 77 9.56 29.33 -2.14
C ASN A 77 9.52 27.79 -2.20
N ALA A 78 10.26 27.22 -3.14
CA ALA A 78 10.42 25.78 -3.29
C ALA A 78 11.05 25.12 -2.06
N GLU A 79 12.00 25.79 -1.43
CA GLU A 79 12.73 25.24 -0.28
C GLU A 79 11.84 25.13 0.96
N ASP A 80 11.05 26.16 1.27
CA ASP A 80 10.10 26.12 2.38
C ASP A 80 9.07 24.99 2.19
N THR A 81 8.58 24.82 0.95
CA THR A 81 7.62 23.75 0.63
C THR A 81 8.26 22.37 0.73
N ARG A 82 9.51 22.22 0.30
CA ARG A 82 10.29 20.99 0.46
C ARG A 82 10.43 20.64 1.95
N VAL A 83 10.94 21.57 2.75
CA VAL A 83 11.16 21.38 4.20
C VAL A 83 9.86 20.96 4.89
N TYR A 84 8.75 21.63 4.57
CA TYR A 84 7.43 21.26 5.11
C TYR A 84 7.03 19.82 4.79
N ILE A 85 7.19 19.39 3.53
CA ILE A 85 6.91 18.01 3.12
C ILE A 85 7.82 17.04 3.90
N GLU A 86 9.11 17.36 4.03
CA GLU A 86 10.07 16.50 4.72
C GLU A 86 9.77 16.33 6.21
N GLU A 87 9.35 17.40 6.89
CA GLU A 87 8.91 17.35 8.29
C GLU A 87 7.67 16.46 8.47
N LYS A 88 6.69 16.59 7.57
CA LYS A 88 5.48 15.74 7.58
C LYS A 88 5.81 14.28 7.30
N LEU A 89 6.75 14.00 6.40
CA LEU A 89 7.22 12.65 6.12
C LEU A 89 7.95 12.04 7.31
N ASP A 90 8.78 12.80 8.02
CA ASP A 90 9.42 12.34 9.26
C ASP A 90 8.38 12.03 10.33
N TYR A 91 7.40 12.93 10.51
CA TYR A 91 6.29 12.71 11.43
C TYR A 91 5.55 11.40 11.08
N LEU A 92 5.16 11.20 9.82
CA LEU A 92 4.51 9.97 9.35
C LEU A 92 5.36 8.72 9.62
N ALA A 93 6.68 8.78 9.46
CA ALA A 93 7.58 7.66 9.75
C ALA A 93 7.55 7.21 11.23
N THR A 94 7.19 8.10 12.15
CA THR A 94 7.07 7.76 13.59
C THR A 94 5.85 6.93 13.93
N SER A 95 4.85 6.82 13.03
CA SER A 95 3.61 6.09 13.28
C SER A 95 3.88 4.61 13.60
N ARG A 96 4.76 3.96 12.83
CA ARG A 96 5.22 2.58 13.06
C ARG A 96 6.69 2.41 12.66
N PRO A 97 7.64 2.68 13.57
CA PRO A 97 9.08 2.68 13.28
C PRO A 97 9.65 1.34 12.82
N THR A 98 8.94 0.24 13.04
CA THR A 98 9.33 -1.10 12.59
C THR A 98 8.97 -1.37 11.12
N ALA A 99 8.20 -0.50 10.47
CA ALA A 99 7.83 -0.63 9.06
C ALA A 99 8.93 -0.07 8.16
N VAL A 100 9.96 -0.88 7.88
CA VAL A 100 11.12 -0.50 7.05
C VAL A 100 10.69 0.07 5.69
N ASN A 101 9.64 -0.49 5.06
CA ASN A 101 9.10 0.02 3.79
C ASN A 101 8.67 1.49 3.87
N LEU A 102 8.11 1.94 4.99
CA LEU A 102 7.72 3.33 5.19
C LEU A 102 8.97 4.21 5.28
N SER A 103 9.93 3.84 6.11
CA SER A 103 11.20 4.59 6.28
C SER A 103 11.99 4.68 4.97
N ASP A 104 12.03 3.61 4.18
CA ASP A 104 12.70 3.59 2.88
C ASP A 104 11.97 4.46 1.86
N SER A 105 10.64 4.44 1.84
CA SER A 105 9.83 5.29 0.97
C SER A 105 10.02 6.77 1.30
N VAL A 106 10.04 7.11 2.60
CA VAL A 106 10.35 8.47 3.08
C VAL A 106 11.75 8.89 2.63
N ARG A 107 12.78 8.06 2.85
CA ARG A 107 14.16 8.38 2.44
C ARG A 107 14.27 8.63 0.93
N LYS A 108 13.68 7.76 0.11
CA LYS A 108 13.66 7.91 -1.35
C LYS A 108 12.98 9.20 -1.78
N MET A 109 11.83 9.50 -1.17
CA MET A 109 11.08 10.73 -1.46
C MET A 109 11.89 11.99 -1.15
N LYS A 110 12.51 12.06 0.03
CA LYS A 110 13.37 13.19 0.41
C LYS A 110 14.48 13.42 -0.60
N SER A 111 15.14 12.35 -1.04
CA SER A 111 16.19 12.43 -2.07
C SER A 111 15.67 12.96 -3.41
N VAL A 112 14.48 12.55 -3.85
CA VAL A 112 13.84 13.05 -5.08
C VAL A 112 13.54 14.54 -4.98
N LEU A 113 13.01 15.00 -3.84
CA LEU A 113 12.69 16.42 -3.63
C LEU A 113 13.97 17.27 -3.55
N GLU A 114 14.99 16.81 -2.83
CA GLU A 114 16.29 17.49 -2.73
C GLU A 114 16.95 17.66 -4.11
N GLN A 115 16.95 16.62 -4.93
CA GLN A 115 17.47 16.69 -6.30
C GLN A 115 16.69 17.69 -7.15
N LYS A 116 15.36 17.69 -7.05
CA LYS A 116 14.50 18.59 -7.83
C LYS A 116 14.72 20.05 -7.46
N THR A 117 14.80 20.37 -6.17
CA THR A 117 15.02 21.75 -5.71
C THR A 117 16.42 22.27 -6.05
N ARG A 118 17.44 21.40 -6.13
CA ARG A 118 18.80 21.81 -6.52
C ARG A 118 19.01 22.01 -8.02
N THR A 119 18.33 21.23 -8.85
CA THR A 119 18.61 21.16 -10.29
C THR A 119 17.78 22.14 -11.12
N LEU A 120 16.64 22.57 -10.61
CA LEU A 120 15.67 23.36 -11.35
C LEU A 120 15.21 24.55 -10.50
N THR A 121 15.06 25.71 -11.15
CA THR A 121 14.32 26.82 -10.56
C THR A 121 12.84 26.46 -10.55
N CYS A 122 12.36 25.92 -9.42
CA CYS A 122 10.97 25.56 -9.21
C CYS A 122 10.30 26.55 -8.24
N SER A 123 8.99 26.70 -8.38
CA SER A 123 8.09 27.27 -7.38
C SER A 123 7.72 26.23 -6.33
N GLY A 124 7.24 26.68 -5.16
CA GLY A 124 6.71 25.75 -4.14
C GLY A 124 5.51 24.93 -4.62
N GLU A 125 4.66 25.48 -5.48
CA GLU A 125 3.54 24.75 -6.07
C GLU A 125 4.02 23.59 -6.96
N GLU A 126 5.06 23.78 -7.76
CA GLU A 126 5.65 22.71 -8.58
C GLU A 126 6.27 21.59 -7.73
N ILE A 127 6.85 21.93 -6.57
CA ILE A 127 7.34 20.93 -5.59
C ILE A 127 6.16 20.14 -5.00
N ALA A 128 5.10 20.83 -4.56
CA ALA A 128 3.89 20.19 -4.04
C ALA A 128 3.25 19.25 -5.08
N MET A 129 3.10 19.71 -6.32
CA MET A 129 2.54 18.92 -7.41
C MET A 129 3.42 17.72 -7.77
N SER A 130 4.75 17.88 -7.71
CA SER A 130 5.69 16.77 -7.90
C SER A 130 5.55 15.70 -6.84
N PHE A 131 5.39 16.10 -5.58
CA PHE A 131 5.16 15.18 -4.47
C PHE A 131 3.84 14.42 -4.64
N ILE A 132 2.74 15.14 -4.94
CA ILE A 132 1.42 14.54 -5.18
C ILE A 132 1.50 13.50 -6.31
N ALA A 133 2.10 13.85 -7.44
CA ALA A 133 2.24 12.96 -8.58
C ALA A 133 3.06 11.70 -8.24
N TYR A 134 4.12 11.84 -7.43
CA TYR A 134 4.87 10.66 -6.98
C TYR A 134 4.04 9.75 -6.08
N ALA A 135 3.33 10.31 -5.10
CA ALA A 135 2.48 9.53 -4.21
C ALA A 135 1.38 8.78 -4.98
N GLU A 136 0.79 9.43 -6.00
CA GLU A 136 -0.16 8.81 -6.93
C GLU A 136 0.48 7.66 -7.72
N ASN A 137 1.70 7.86 -8.24
CA ASN A 137 2.42 6.82 -8.97
C ASN A 137 2.82 5.64 -8.09
N MET A 138 3.11 5.85 -6.80
CA MET A 138 3.37 4.74 -5.87
C MET A 138 2.18 3.78 -5.77
N LEU A 139 0.96 4.31 -5.73
CA LEU A 139 -0.25 3.48 -5.69
C LEU A 139 -0.38 2.63 -6.96
N VAL A 140 -0.12 3.22 -8.13
CA VAL A 140 -0.21 2.53 -9.43
C VAL A 140 0.90 1.46 -9.56
N HIS A 141 2.14 1.83 -9.22
CA HIS A 141 3.28 0.92 -9.29
C HIS A 141 3.13 -0.27 -8.34
N ASP A 142 2.67 -0.06 -7.09
CA ASP A 142 2.47 -1.18 -6.15
C ASP A 142 1.47 -2.22 -6.69
N VAL A 143 0.38 -1.79 -7.32
CA VAL A 143 -0.57 -2.72 -7.96
C VAL A 143 0.08 -3.51 -9.09
N ALA A 144 0.89 -2.86 -9.93
CA ALA A 144 1.59 -3.50 -11.04
C ALA A 144 2.67 -4.49 -10.54
N ASP A 145 3.45 -4.09 -9.54
CA ASP A 145 4.47 -4.92 -8.91
C ASP A 145 3.84 -6.14 -8.23
N ASN A 146 2.74 -5.98 -7.50
CA ASN A 146 2.02 -7.09 -6.87
C ASN A 146 1.50 -8.11 -7.90
N ARG A 147 1.00 -7.66 -9.04
CA ARG A 147 0.60 -8.55 -10.14
C ARG A 147 1.80 -9.32 -10.70
N SER A 148 2.92 -8.62 -10.91
CA SER A 148 4.16 -9.20 -11.43
C SER A 148 4.74 -10.23 -10.45
N ILE A 149 4.72 -9.94 -9.14
CA ILE A 149 5.08 -10.90 -8.08
C ILE A 149 4.20 -12.15 -8.16
N GLY A 150 2.89 -11.96 -8.33
CA GLY A 150 1.94 -13.06 -8.48
C GLY A 150 2.25 -13.96 -9.67
N GLU A 151 2.46 -13.37 -10.84
CA GLU A 151 2.77 -14.09 -12.08
C GLU A 151 4.13 -14.81 -12.00
N HIS A 152 5.20 -14.08 -11.69
CA HIS A 152 6.55 -14.66 -11.63
C HIS A 152 6.66 -15.73 -10.55
N GLY A 153 6.07 -15.48 -9.38
CA GLY A 153 6.06 -16.45 -8.28
C GLY A 153 5.28 -17.71 -8.64
N ALA A 154 4.09 -17.58 -9.25
CA ALA A 154 3.29 -18.72 -9.67
C ALA A 154 4.00 -19.57 -10.71
N ASN A 155 4.53 -18.94 -11.77
CA ASN A 155 5.27 -19.62 -12.83
C ASN A 155 6.49 -20.36 -12.28
N TRP A 156 7.23 -19.73 -11.35
CA TRP A 156 8.37 -20.37 -10.70
C TRP A 156 7.95 -21.58 -9.86
N ILE A 157 6.90 -21.47 -9.05
CA ILE A 157 6.40 -22.59 -8.22
C ILE A 157 5.97 -23.76 -9.11
N VAL A 158 5.23 -23.51 -10.19
CA VAL A 158 4.79 -24.56 -11.11
C VAL A 158 6.00 -25.26 -11.76
N ALA A 159 7.01 -24.51 -12.19
CA ALA A 159 8.20 -25.07 -12.82
C ALA A 159 9.09 -25.88 -11.86
N ASN A 160 9.06 -25.57 -10.56
CA ASN A 160 9.99 -26.14 -9.57
C ASN A 160 9.33 -27.09 -8.58
N THR A 161 8.01 -27.28 -8.65
CA THR A 161 7.32 -28.29 -7.84
C THR A 161 7.27 -29.59 -8.65
N PRO A 162 8.06 -30.63 -8.29
CA PRO A 162 7.98 -31.92 -8.97
C PRO A 162 6.56 -32.45 -8.82
N SER A 163 5.83 -32.46 -9.94
CA SER A 163 4.47 -32.97 -9.98
C SER A 163 4.54 -34.46 -9.68
N GLY A 164 4.02 -34.87 -8.52
CA GLY A 164 3.88 -36.29 -8.20
C GLY A 164 2.88 -37.00 -9.10
N VAL A 165 2.11 -36.26 -9.91
CA VAL A 165 1.14 -36.75 -10.88
C VAL A 165 1.04 -35.72 -12.02
N GLU A 166 1.12 -36.14 -13.28
CA GLU A 166 0.66 -35.31 -14.41
C GLU A 166 -0.75 -34.78 -14.10
N ASP A 167 -1.03 -33.50 -14.37
CA ASP A 167 -2.26 -32.78 -13.97
C ASP A 167 -2.47 -32.50 -12.47
N SER A 168 -1.46 -32.68 -11.60
CA SER A 168 -1.63 -32.33 -10.18
C SER A 168 -1.69 -30.82 -9.95
N LYS A 169 -2.88 -30.32 -9.57
CA LYS A 169 -3.05 -28.97 -9.02
C LYS A 169 -2.27 -28.82 -7.70
N LEU A 170 -1.77 -27.62 -7.42
CA LEU A 170 -0.91 -27.32 -6.28
C LEU A 170 -1.70 -27.02 -5.00
N CYS A 171 -1.22 -27.49 -3.86
CA CYS A 171 -1.67 -27.06 -2.54
C CYS A 171 -0.66 -26.07 -1.95
N ILE A 172 -1.10 -24.86 -1.61
CA ILE A 172 -0.22 -23.81 -1.07
C ILE A 172 -0.56 -23.55 0.40
N LEU A 173 0.45 -23.33 1.24
CA LEU A 173 0.25 -22.83 2.61
C LEU A 173 0.76 -21.39 2.69
N THR A 174 -0.04 -20.50 3.27
CA THR A 174 0.31 -19.09 3.51
C THR A 174 0.17 -18.71 4.98
N HIS A 175 0.83 -17.62 5.37
CA HIS A 175 0.88 -17.11 6.73
C HIS A 175 0.60 -15.59 6.77
N CYS A 176 -0.04 -15.11 7.83
CA CYS A 176 -0.47 -13.72 8.01
C CYS A 176 -1.55 -13.27 7.02
N ASN A 177 -1.52 -12.00 6.61
CA ASN A 177 -2.30 -11.43 5.51
C ASN A 177 -1.35 -10.75 4.54
N THR A 178 -1.37 -11.22 3.30
CA THR A 178 -0.54 -10.67 2.21
C THR A 178 -1.39 -10.31 0.98
N GLY A 179 -2.71 -10.25 1.15
CA GLY A 179 -3.66 -9.94 0.09
C GLY A 179 -3.77 -8.46 -0.24
N SER A 180 -4.85 -8.12 -0.95
CA SER A 180 -5.20 -6.73 -1.27
C SER A 180 -5.58 -5.87 -0.06
N LEU A 181 -5.63 -6.43 1.16
CA LEU A 181 -5.74 -5.66 2.40
C LEU A 181 -4.38 -5.22 2.95
N ALA A 182 -3.30 -5.89 2.56
CA ALA A 182 -1.94 -5.60 3.02
C ALA A 182 -1.14 -4.73 2.02
N THR A 183 -1.72 -4.44 0.87
CA THR A 183 -1.09 -3.79 -0.30
C THR A 183 -2.04 -2.77 -0.93
N ALA A 184 -1.60 -2.03 -1.95
CA ALA A 184 -2.50 -1.21 -2.78
C ALA A 184 -3.60 -2.03 -3.45
N GLY A 185 -3.30 -3.30 -3.74
CA GLY A 185 -4.20 -4.20 -4.44
C GLY A 185 -3.47 -5.47 -4.84
N TYR A 186 -4.24 -6.48 -5.22
CA TYR A 186 -3.78 -7.81 -5.61
C TYR A 186 -3.05 -8.63 -4.50
N GLY A 187 -2.03 -8.09 -3.84
CA GLY A 187 -1.26 -8.78 -2.80
C GLY A 187 0.04 -9.39 -3.30
N THR A 188 0.88 -9.84 -2.37
CA THR A 188 2.19 -10.46 -2.65
C THR A 188 2.07 -11.99 -2.66
N ALA A 189 2.24 -12.67 -1.51
CA ALA A 189 2.13 -14.12 -1.45
C ALA A 189 0.70 -14.61 -1.76
N LEU A 190 -0.33 -13.91 -1.26
CA LEU A 190 -1.71 -14.18 -1.69
C LEU A 190 -1.94 -13.80 -3.17
N GLY A 191 -1.16 -12.86 -3.72
CA GLY A 191 -1.15 -12.54 -5.16
C GLY A 191 -0.67 -13.72 -6.02
N ILE A 192 0.32 -14.48 -5.53
CA ILE A 192 0.77 -15.73 -6.17
C ILE A 192 -0.34 -16.78 -6.14
N ILE A 193 -0.99 -16.96 -4.99
CA ILE A 193 -2.12 -17.89 -4.84
C ILE A 193 -3.28 -17.50 -5.77
N ARG A 194 -3.58 -16.19 -5.89
CA ARG A 194 -4.57 -15.67 -6.84
C ARG A 194 -4.21 -16.00 -8.29
N HIS A 195 -2.95 -15.81 -8.67
CA HIS A 195 -2.51 -16.14 -10.04
C HIS A 195 -2.64 -17.63 -10.33
N LEU A 196 -2.23 -18.50 -9.40
CA LEU A 196 -2.41 -19.96 -9.52
C LEU A 196 -3.90 -20.35 -9.65
N HIS A 197 -4.78 -19.68 -8.91
CA HIS A 197 -6.23 -19.88 -8.99
C HIS A 197 -6.79 -19.43 -10.35
N GLU A 198 -6.40 -18.26 -10.85
CA GLU A 198 -6.79 -17.74 -12.18
C GLU A 198 -6.37 -18.70 -13.31
N LYS A 199 -5.24 -19.39 -13.17
CA LYS A 199 -4.76 -20.40 -14.11
C LYS A 199 -5.34 -21.80 -13.89
N SER A 200 -6.27 -21.96 -12.94
CA SER A 200 -6.84 -23.27 -12.54
C SER A 200 -5.79 -24.30 -12.09
N GLN A 201 -4.62 -23.83 -11.64
CA GLN A 201 -3.50 -24.64 -11.17
C GLN A 201 -3.48 -24.81 -9.64
N LEU A 202 -4.36 -24.12 -8.91
CA LEU A 202 -4.52 -24.23 -7.46
C LEU A 202 -5.56 -25.31 -7.10
N CYS A 203 -5.17 -26.26 -6.26
CA CYS A 203 -6.05 -27.26 -5.65
C CYS A 203 -6.70 -26.69 -4.39
N HIS A 204 -5.87 -26.18 -3.48
CA HIS A 204 -6.29 -25.64 -2.21
C HIS A 204 -5.26 -24.64 -1.68
N ALA A 205 -5.68 -23.67 -0.88
CA ALA A 205 -4.77 -22.83 -0.11
C ALA A 205 -5.10 -22.89 1.38
N TYR A 206 -4.13 -23.35 2.17
CA TYR A 206 -4.17 -23.37 3.62
C TYR A 206 -3.70 -22.03 4.18
N CYS A 207 -4.51 -21.42 5.03
CA CYS A 207 -4.18 -20.16 5.70
C CYS A 207 -4.09 -20.39 7.21
N THR A 208 -2.97 -20.04 7.82
CA THR A 208 -2.81 -20.16 9.29
C THR A 208 -3.57 -19.03 10.02
N GLU A 209 -4.04 -19.27 11.25
CA GLU A 209 -4.74 -18.24 12.06
C GLU A 209 -3.93 -16.95 12.21
N THR A 210 -2.62 -17.05 12.47
CA THR A 210 -1.69 -15.94 12.73
C THR A 210 -1.97 -15.22 14.07
N ARG A 211 -1.90 -15.96 15.18
CA ARG A 211 -1.97 -15.38 16.54
C ARG A 211 -0.88 -14.32 16.77
N PRO A 212 -1.11 -13.32 17.64
CA PRO A 212 -2.33 -13.09 18.44
C PRO A 212 -3.38 -12.22 17.73
N TYR A 213 -3.04 -11.61 16.59
CA TYR A 213 -3.88 -10.64 15.89
C TYR A 213 -4.80 -11.25 14.83
N ASN A 214 -4.66 -12.56 14.59
CA ASN A 214 -5.55 -13.40 13.81
C ASN A 214 -5.72 -12.97 12.35
N GLN A 215 -4.71 -12.33 11.74
CA GLN A 215 -4.85 -11.77 10.39
C GLN A 215 -5.18 -12.83 9.35
N GLY A 216 -4.58 -14.02 9.44
CA GLY A 216 -4.87 -15.07 8.48
C GLY A 216 -6.30 -15.61 8.63
N GLY A 217 -6.74 -15.82 9.87
CA GLY A 217 -8.11 -16.26 10.16
C GLY A 217 -9.19 -15.22 9.85
N THR A 218 -8.86 -13.92 9.88
CA THR A 218 -9.83 -12.81 9.74
C THR A 218 -9.74 -12.03 8.43
N LEU A 219 -8.65 -12.12 7.66
CA LEU A 219 -8.42 -11.31 6.46
C LEU A 219 -8.10 -12.16 5.22
N ASP A 220 -7.30 -13.23 5.35
CA ASP A 220 -6.90 -14.09 4.22
C ASP A 220 -7.93 -15.18 3.91
N CYS A 221 -8.46 -15.88 4.94
CA CYS A 221 -9.47 -16.94 4.75
C CYS A 221 -10.73 -16.47 3.99
N LEU A 222 -11.07 -15.18 4.03
CA LEU A 222 -12.22 -14.61 3.32
C LEU A 222 -12.01 -14.43 1.82
N ARG A 223 -10.78 -14.62 1.32
CA ARG A 223 -10.40 -14.21 -0.05
C ARG A 223 -9.81 -15.32 -0.90
N VAL A 224 -9.72 -16.53 -0.34
CA VAL A 224 -9.37 -17.76 -1.05
C VAL A 224 -10.63 -18.45 -1.60
N GLY A 225 -11.81 -18.12 -1.07
CA GLY A 225 -13.12 -18.66 -1.49
C GLY A 225 -13.79 -17.88 -2.62
#